data_AF-A0A529MHF6-F1
#
_entry.id   AF-A0A529MHF6-F1
#
_cell.length_a   1.000
_cell.length_b   1.000
_cell.length_c   1.000
_cell.angle_alpha   90.00
_cell.angle_beta   90.00
_cell.angle_gamma   90.00
#
_symmetry.space_group_name_H-M   'P 1'
#
loop_
_entity.id
_entity.type
_entity.pdbx_description
1 polymer ?
#
loop_
_entity_poly.entity_id
_entity_poly.type
_entity_poly.pdbx_seq_one_letter_code
_entity_poly.pdbx_strand_id
1 'polypeptide(L)'
;HLWREHIVNLDHLRSVVGFRGYAQRDPLQEYKGEAFELFQGMLGNLRQAVTAQLMRVELVREAADAPPPEAPEMFGSHIDGSTGEDDFQGGETALLLRQDSNTVVAPENRDPKNPATWGKVGRNEACPCGSGKKYKHCHGAFA
;
A
#
# COMPACT_ATOMS: atom_id res chain seq x y z
N HIS A 1 23.96 11.76 -11.42
CA HIS A 1 23.61 12.21 -12.78
C HIS A 1 24.38 13.47 -13.15
N LEU A 2 24.48 14.47 -12.24
CA LEU A 2 25.22 15.73 -12.41
C LEU A 2 26.61 15.62 -13.04
N TRP A 3 27.45 14.67 -12.61
CA TRP A 3 28.80 14.50 -13.20
C TRP A 3 28.75 14.12 -14.69
N ARG A 4 27.82 13.25 -15.07
CA ARG A 4 27.69 12.78 -16.46
C ARG A 4 27.27 13.92 -17.38
N GLU A 5 26.31 14.72 -16.92
CA GLU A 5 25.87 15.95 -17.60
C GLU A 5 27.00 16.98 -17.69
N HIS A 6 27.80 17.14 -16.62
CA HIS A 6 28.96 18.03 -16.65
C HIS A 6 30.00 17.62 -17.70
N ILE A 7 30.31 16.33 -17.83
CA ILE A 7 31.24 15.84 -18.88
C ILE A 7 30.69 16.14 -20.29
N VAL A 8 29.39 15.94 -20.52
CA VAL A 8 28.75 16.28 -21.80
C VAL A 8 28.83 17.79 -22.07
N ASN A 9 28.56 18.62 -21.06
CA ASN A 9 28.68 20.08 -21.18
C ASN A 9 30.11 20.54 -21.46
N LEU A 10 31.13 19.89 -20.88
CA LEU A 10 32.53 20.18 -21.19
C LEU A 10 32.91 19.81 -22.63
N ASP A 11 32.39 18.71 -23.16
CA ASP A 11 32.64 18.34 -24.56
C ASP A 11 31.99 19.34 -25.52
N HIS A 12 30.75 19.79 -25.23
CA HIS A 12 30.12 20.88 -25.95
C HIS A 12 30.97 22.16 -25.86
N LEU A 13 31.38 22.59 -24.66
CA LEU A 13 32.22 23.78 -24.48
C LEU A 13 33.51 23.70 -25.30
N ARG A 14 34.16 22.53 -25.31
CA ARG A 14 35.37 22.28 -26.11
C ARG A 14 35.13 22.45 -27.61
N SER A 15 33.95 22.09 -28.11
CA SER A 15 33.62 22.23 -29.54
C SER A 15 33.42 23.69 -29.97
N VAL A 16 32.98 24.57 -29.06
CA VAL A 16 32.65 25.99 -29.37
C VAL A 16 33.72 26.99 -28.94
N VAL A 17 34.57 26.67 -27.95
CA VAL A 17 35.52 27.65 -27.39
C VAL A 17 36.56 28.14 -28.41
N GLY A 18 36.83 27.35 -29.45
CA GLY A 18 37.74 27.72 -30.55
C GLY A 18 37.32 29.01 -31.27
N PHE A 19 36.01 29.32 -31.34
CA PHE A 19 35.52 30.55 -31.97
C PHE A 19 35.96 31.82 -31.22
N ARG A 20 36.38 31.73 -29.96
CA ARG A 20 36.91 32.90 -29.21
C ARG A 20 38.26 33.39 -29.71
N GLY A 21 38.98 32.53 -30.44
CA GLY A 21 40.21 32.93 -31.13
C GLY A 21 39.99 34.04 -32.16
N TYR A 22 38.79 34.15 -32.75
CA TYR A 22 38.45 35.26 -33.65
C TYR A 22 38.44 36.63 -32.95
N ALA A 23 38.21 36.65 -31.64
CA ALA A 23 38.25 37.86 -30.81
C ALA A 23 39.63 38.10 -30.19
N GLN A 24 40.69 37.43 -30.67
CA GLN A 24 42.06 37.50 -30.12
C GLN A 24 42.17 37.11 -28.63
N ARG A 25 41.17 36.39 -28.09
CA ARG A 25 41.22 35.82 -26.74
C ARG A 25 41.84 34.43 -26.80
N ASP A 26 42.65 34.07 -25.80
CA ASP A 26 43.25 32.74 -25.70
C ASP A 26 42.16 31.69 -25.40
N PRO A 27 41.82 30.79 -26.35
CA PRO A 27 40.76 29.82 -26.16
C PRO A 27 40.99 28.87 -24.98
N LEU A 28 42.26 28.61 -24.64
CA LEU A 28 42.59 27.71 -23.54
C LEU A 28 42.24 28.33 -22.18
N GLN A 29 42.45 29.63 -22.02
CA GLN A 29 42.13 30.33 -20.77
C GLN A 29 40.62 30.50 -20.61
N GLU A 30 39.93 30.83 -21.69
CA GLU A 30 38.45 30.92 -21.71
C GLU A 30 37.83 29.55 -21.36
N TYR A 31 38.33 28.47 -21.95
CA TYR A 31 37.87 27.11 -21.62
C TYR A 31 38.06 26.80 -20.14
N LYS A 32 39.25 27.09 -19.58
CA LYS A 32 39.53 26.83 -18.15
C LYS A 32 38.63 27.66 -17.24
N GLY A 33 38.40 28.92 -17.57
CA GLY A 33 37.52 29.82 -16.82
C GLY A 33 36.09 29.28 -16.77
N GLU A 34 35.48 29.06 -17.93
CA GLU A 34 34.10 28.57 -18.02
C GLU A 34 33.93 27.15 -17.50
N ALA A 35 34.87 26.25 -17.78
CA ALA A 35 34.84 24.89 -17.26
C ALA A 35 34.84 24.90 -15.73
N PHE A 36 35.62 25.80 -15.11
CA PHE A 36 35.68 25.92 -13.66
C PHE A 36 34.41 26.53 -13.08
N GLU A 37 33.81 27.53 -13.73
CA GLU A 37 32.51 28.09 -13.32
C GLU A 37 31.40 27.02 -13.37
N LEU A 38 31.32 26.25 -14.46
CA LEU A 38 30.38 25.14 -14.60
C LEU A 38 30.61 24.07 -13.52
N PHE A 39 31.87 23.76 -13.20
CA PHE A 39 32.22 22.81 -12.14
C PHE A 39 31.78 23.29 -10.75
N GLN A 40 32.00 24.58 -10.43
CA GLN A 40 31.54 25.16 -9.18
C GLN A 40 30.01 25.12 -9.05
N GLY A 41 29.30 25.44 -10.13
CA GLY A 41 27.83 25.32 -10.18
C GLY A 41 27.36 23.88 -9.95
N MET A 42 28.01 22.91 -10.60
CA MET A 42 27.73 21.48 -10.38
C MET A 42 27.97 21.06 -8.93
N LEU A 43 29.06 21.51 -8.29
CA LEU A 43 29.32 21.23 -6.88
C LEU A 43 28.25 21.84 -5.96
N GLY A 44 27.73 23.02 -6.29
CA GLY A 44 26.59 23.62 -5.60
C GLY A 44 25.35 22.73 -5.66
N ASN A 45 24.98 22.30 -6.86
CA ASN A 45 23.84 21.40 -7.10
C ASN A 45 24.03 20.04 -6.42
N LEU A 46 25.25 19.50 -6.43
CA LEU A 46 25.56 18.23 -5.76
C LEU A 46 25.31 18.32 -4.26
N ARG A 47 25.79 19.39 -3.61
CA ARG A 47 25.55 19.61 -2.18
C ARG A 47 24.06 19.68 -1.87
N GLN A 48 23.31 20.47 -2.64
CA GLN A 48 21.86 20.59 -2.48
C GLN A 48 21.15 19.25 -2.66
N ALA A 49 21.49 18.49 -3.71
CA ALA A 49 20.88 17.20 -3.99
C ALA A 49 21.15 16.18 -2.88
N VAL A 50 22.39 16.10 -2.38
CA VAL A 50 22.76 15.21 -1.28
C VAL A 50 22.02 15.58 0.00
N THR A 51 22.03 16.86 0.38
CA THR A 51 21.29 17.32 1.58
C THR A 51 19.80 17.07 1.45
N ALA A 52 19.19 17.38 0.31
CA ALA A 52 17.76 17.13 0.06
C ALA A 52 17.41 15.64 0.13
N GLN A 53 18.28 14.77 -0.40
CA GLN A 53 18.08 13.32 -0.32
C GLN A 53 18.17 12.85 1.12
N LEU A 54 19.20 13.25 1.87
CA LEU A 54 19.37 12.87 3.28
C LEU A 54 18.18 13.30 4.14
N MET A 55 17.64 14.51 3.91
CA MET A 55 16.47 15.02 4.65
C MET A 55 15.16 14.28 4.32
N ARG A 56 15.11 13.52 3.22
CA ARG A 56 13.91 12.79 2.76
C ARG A 56 14.01 11.28 2.97
N VAL A 57 15.16 10.78 3.43
CA VAL A 57 15.35 9.35 3.68
C VAL A 57 14.58 8.97 4.94
N GLU A 58 13.44 8.31 4.75
CA GLU A 58 12.75 7.59 5.81
C GLU A 58 13.42 6.23 6.01
N LEU A 59 14.08 6.07 7.14
CA LEU A 59 14.59 4.77 7.54
C LEU A 59 13.41 3.96 8.07
N VAL A 60 12.86 3.08 7.25
CA VAL A 60 11.98 2.01 7.74
C VAL A 60 12.86 1.09 8.58
N ARG A 61 12.94 1.40 9.88
CA ARG A 61 13.27 0.38 10.87
C ARG A 61 12.06 -0.51 10.86
N GLU A 62 12.24 -1.77 10.47
CA GLU A 62 11.27 -2.82 10.70
C GLU A 62 10.84 -2.68 12.15
N ALA A 63 9.64 -2.12 12.33
CA ALA A 63 9.14 -1.79 13.64
C ALA A 63 9.13 -3.11 14.39
N ALA A 64 9.95 -3.19 15.44
CA ALA A 64 9.89 -4.31 16.37
C ALA A 64 8.42 -4.53 16.66
N ASP A 65 7.93 -5.70 16.23
CA ASP A 65 6.56 -6.20 16.27
C ASP A 65 5.72 -5.47 17.33
N ALA A 66 5.17 -4.31 16.95
CA ALA A 66 4.39 -3.52 17.88
C ALA A 66 3.10 -4.30 18.07
N PRO A 67 2.73 -4.70 19.30
CA PRO A 67 1.49 -5.40 19.54
C PRO A 67 0.35 -4.60 18.87
N PRO A 68 -0.53 -5.25 18.09
CA PRO A 68 -1.62 -4.56 17.44
C PRO A 68 -2.34 -3.69 18.47
N PRO A 69 -2.66 -2.42 18.15
CA PRO A 69 -3.32 -1.53 19.09
C PRO A 69 -4.59 -2.22 19.59
N GLU A 70 -4.71 -2.39 20.91
CA GLU A 70 -5.92 -2.88 21.54
C GLU A 70 -7.06 -1.96 21.10
N ALA A 71 -7.97 -2.49 20.29
CA ALA A 71 -9.13 -1.74 19.85
C ALA A 71 -9.92 -1.33 21.09
N PRO A 72 -10.33 -0.05 21.22
CA PRO A 72 -11.17 0.35 22.33
C PRO A 72 -12.44 -0.50 22.34
N GLU A 73 -12.87 -0.93 23.53
CA GLU A 73 -14.11 -1.69 23.70
C GLU A 73 -15.28 -0.87 23.13
N MET A 74 -15.81 -1.33 22.00
CA MET A 74 -16.93 -0.70 21.32
C MET A 74 -18.22 -1.14 22.02
N PHE A 75 -18.79 -0.26 22.84
CA PHE A 75 -20.14 -0.44 23.38
C PHE A 75 -21.16 0.06 22.35
N GLY A 76 -21.92 -0.88 21.77
CA GLY A 76 -23.10 -0.56 20.98
C GLY A 76 -24.28 -0.27 21.89
N SER A 77 -24.89 0.90 21.75
CA SER A 77 -26.25 1.17 22.25
C SER A 77 -27.14 1.45 21.05
N HIS A 78 -28.28 0.79 20.98
CA HIS A 78 -29.29 1.05 19.96
C HIS A 78 -30.66 1.09 20.65
N ILE A 79 -31.18 2.31 20.79
CA ILE A 79 -32.50 2.54 21.35
C ILE A 79 -33.51 2.47 20.20
N ASP A 80 -34.40 1.48 20.23
CA ASP A 80 -35.47 1.36 19.23
C ASP A 80 -36.47 2.50 19.41
N GLY A 81 -36.72 3.27 18.35
CA GLY A 81 -37.63 4.40 18.34
C GLY A 81 -39.12 4.03 18.52
N SER A 82 -39.48 2.75 18.39
CA SER A 82 -40.86 2.28 18.59
C SER A 82 -41.16 1.80 20.01
N THR A 83 -40.15 1.31 20.73
CA THR A 83 -40.31 0.68 22.06
C THR A 83 -39.56 1.40 23.17
N GLY A 84 -38.53 2.20 22.84
CA GLY A 84 -37.73 2.95 23.79
C GLY A 84 -36.76 2.10 24.63
N GLU A 85 -36.61 0.82 24.29
CA GLU A 85 -35.70 -0.12 24.96
C GLU A 85 -34.36 -0.20 24.19
N ASP A 86 -33.27 -0.46 24.92
CA ASP A 86 -31.94 -0.68 24.32
C ASP A 86 -31.79 -2.16 23.95
N ASP A 87 -31.69 -2.42 22.64
CA ASP A 87 -31.55 -3.77 22.06
C ASP A 87 -30.31 -4.54 22.58
N PHE A 88 -29.33 -3.84 23.16
CA PHE A 88 -28.09 -4.43 23.68
C PHE A 88 -28.10 -4.68 25.20
N GLN A 89 -29.07 -4.16 25.95
CA GLN A 89 -29.06 -4.22 27.43
C GLN A 89 -29.62 -5.54 28.00
N GLY A 90 -30.23 -6.39 27.16
CA GLY A 90 -30.77 -7.70 27.53
C GLY A 90 -29.80 -8.87 27.29
N GLY A 91 -28.81 -9.03 28.17
CA GLY A 91 -27.71 -10.00 28.04
C GLY A 91 -28.07 -11.51 28.02
N GLU A 92 -29.34 -11.93 27.96
CA GLU A 92 -29.70 -13.36 28.09
C GLU A 92 -30.82 -13.87 27.15
N THR A 93 -31.36 -13.06 26.25
CA THR A 93 -32.52 -13.47 25.40
C THR A 93 -32.33 -13.31 23.89
N ALA A 94 -31.13 -12.96 23.42
CA ALA A 94 -30.84 -12.82 21.99
C ALA A 94 -30.32 -14.11 21.31
N LEU A 95 -30.29 -15.26 22.01
CA LEU A 95 -29.83 -16.52 21.42
C LEU A 95 -30.91 -17.31 20.67
N LEU A 96 -32.17 -16.84 20.60
CA LEU A 96 -33.28 -17.66 20.08
C LEU A 96 -34.15 -17.07 18.96
N LEU A 97 -33.93 -15.84 18.46
CA LEU A 97 -34.82 -15.31 17.39
C LEU A 97 -34.18 -14.46 16.28
N ARG A 98 -32.92 -14.72 15.91
CA ARG A 98 -32.44 -14.37 14.55
C ARG A 98 -31.85 -15.61 13.87
N GLN A 99 -32.73 -16.37 13.21
CA GLN A 99 -32.37 -17.23 12.09
C GLN A 99 -31.89 -16.34 10.94
N ASP A 100 -30.68 -15.78 11.07
CA ASP A 100 -30.00 -15.14 9.96
C ASP A 100 -29.09 -16.18 9.30
N SER A 101 -29.35 -16.42 8.02
CA SER A 101 -28.69 -17.37 7.10
C SER A 101 -27.18 -17.12 6.88
N ASN A 102 -26.57 -16.28 7.72
CA ASN A 102 -25.24 -15.70 7.54
C ASN A 102 -24.25 -16.16 8.61
N THR A 103 -24.63 -17.10 9.48
CA THR A 103 -23.71 -17.73 10.43
C THR A 103 -22.72 -18.63 9.69
N VAL A 104 -21.43 -18.41 9.93
CA VAL A 104 -20.36 -19.28 9.41
C VAL A 104 -20.23 -20.46 10.36
N VAL A 105 -20.82 -21.60 9.97
CA VAL A 105 -20.76 -22.84 10.75
C VAL A 105 -19.48 -23.61 10.37
N ALA A 106 -18.72 -24.08 11.36
CA ALA A 106 -17.53 -24.91 11.15
C ALA A 106 -17.89 -26.21 10.39
N PRO A 107 -17.02 -26.72 9.49
CA PRO A 107 -17.34 -27.84 8.59
C PRO A 107 -17.72 -29.14 9.32
N GLU A 108 -17.21 -29.35 10.52
CA GLU A 108 -17.51 -30.49 11.40
C GLU A 108 -18.93 -30.49 11.99
N ASN A 109 -19.56 -29.32 12.08
CA ASN A 109 -20.90 -29.15 12.63
C ASN A 109 -22.00 -29.10 11.55
N ARG A 110 -21.65 -29.34 10.28
CA ARG A 110 -22.60 -29.34 9.15
C ARG A 110 -23.10 -30.76 8.90
N ASP A 111 -24.40 -31.00 9.08
CA ASP A 111 -24.99 -32.31 8.80
C ASP A 111 -25.24 -32.45 7.29
N PRO A 112 -24.61 -33.42 6.58
CA PRO A 112 -24.80 -33.61 5.14
C PRO A 112 -26.25 -33.84 4.68
N LYS A 113 -27.15 -34.25 5.59
CA LYS A 113 -28.56 -34.52 5.27
C LYS A 113 -29.48 -33.34 5.56
N ASN A 114 -29.01 -32.30 6.24
CA ASN A 114 -29.83 -31.15 6.62
C ASN A 114 -29.22 -29.82 6.14
N PRO A 115 -29.66 -29.29 4.98
CA PRO A 115 -29.16 -28.03 4.41
C PRO A 115 -29.29 -26.80 5.32
N ALA A 116 -30.25 -26.81 6.26
CA ALA A 116 -30.44 -25.71 7.20
C ALA A 116 -29.27 -25.57 8.20
N THR A 117 -28.47 -26.63 8.38
CA THR A 117 -27.32 -26.65 9.29
C THR A 117 -26.02 -26.15 8.64
N TRP A 118 -26.01 -25.95 7.32
CA TRP A 118 -24.77 -25.65 6.59
C TRP A 118 -24.30 -24.20 6.77
N GLY A 119 -25.21 -23.28 7.10
CA GLY A 119 -24.93 -21.85 7.19
C GLY A 119 -24.35 -21.30 5.87
N LYS A 120 -23.47 -20.29 5.98
CA LYS A 120 -22.79 -19.71 4.81
C LYS A 120 -21.63 -20.61 4.35
N VAL A 121 -21.84 -21.33 3.25
CA VAL A 121 -20.82 -22.19 2.61
C VAL A 121 -20.06 -21.41 1.53
N GLY A 122 -18.73 -21.45 1.56
CA GLY A 122 -17.90 -20.80 0.55
C GLY A 122 -18.08 -21.43 -0.84
N ARG A 123 -18.18 -20.60 -1.89
CA ARG A 123 -18.42 -21.04 -3.28
C ARG A 123 -17.46 -22.13 -3.79
N ASN A 124 -16.21 -22.14 -3.31
CA ASN A 124 -15.17 -23.09 -3.71
C ASN A 124 -14.91 -24.22 -2.68
N GLU A 125 -15.58 -24.22 -1.51
CA GLU A 125 -15.43 -25.26 -0.49
C GLU A 125 -16.01 -26.59 -0.97
N ALA A 126 -15.61 -27.70 -0.33
CA ALA A 126 -16.26 -28.99 -0.55
C ALA A 126 -17.74 -28.90 -0.14
N CYS A 127 -18.64 -29.43 -0.98
CA CYS A 127 -20.07 -29.42 -0.69
C CYS A 127 -20.34 -30.18 0.63
N PRO A 128 -21.02 -29.57 1.62
CA PRO A 128 -21.36 -30.23 2.88
C PRO A 128 -22.27 -31.45 2.70
N CYS A 129 -22.93 -31.58 1.55
CA CYS A 129 -23.73 -32.73 1.13
C CYS A 129 -22.95 -34.05 0.95
N GLY A 130 -21.62 -34.07 1.12
CA GLY A 130 -20.79 -35.27 0.99
C GLY A 130 -20.54 -35.72 -0.47
N SER A 131 -20.88 -34.89 -1.47
CA SER A 131 -20.77 -35.25 -2.89
C SER A 131 -19.34 -35.21 -3.46
N GLY A 132 -18.36 -34.75 -2.67
CA GLY A 132 -16.95 -34.60 -3.09
C GLY A 132 -16.70 -33.49 -4.11
N LYS A 133 -17.73 -32.78 -4.57
CA LYS A 133 -17.64 -31.66 -5.53
C LYS A 133 -17.56 -30.32 -4.79
N LYS A 134 -16.97 -29.30 -5.43
CA LYS A 134 -17.02 -27.91 -4.91
C LYS A 134 -18.46 -27.40 -4.84
N TYR A 135 -18.79 -26.55 -3.87
CA TYR A 135 -20.15 -26.05 -3.64
C TYR A 135 -20.77 -25.45 -4.90
N LYS A 136 -20.03 -24.62 -5.65
CA LYS A 136 -20.47 -24.05 -6.95
C LYS A 136 -20.81 -25.05 -8.06
N HIS A 137 -20.35 -26.29 -7.94
CA HIS A 137 -20.60 -27.37 -8.90
C HIS A 137 -21.60 -28.40 -8.36
N CYS A 138 -22.24 -28.09 -7.23
CA CYS A 138 -23.24 -28.93 -6.59
C CYS A 138 -24.43 -28.04 -6.18
N HIS A 139 -24.67 -27.86 -4.88
CA HIS A 139 -25.82 -27.09 -4.38
C HIS A 139 -25.75 -25.58 -4.65
N GLY A 140 -24.58 -25.05 -5.02
CA GLY A 140 -24.38 -23.66 -5.47
C GLY A 140 -24.36 -23.49 -6.99
N ALA A 141 -24.77 -24.49 -7.77
CA ALA A 141 -24.87 -24.37 -9.23
C ALA A 141 -26.16 -23.67 -9.70
N PHE A 142 -27.20 -23.68 -8.87
CA PHE A 142 -28.51 -23.07 -9.12
C PHE A 142 -28.86 -21.97 -8.10
N ALA A 143 -27.88 -21.56 -7.28
CA ALA A 143 -28.00 -20.53 -6.25
C ALA A 143 -27.35 -19.22 -6.69
#